data_AF-A0A1H2I375-F1
#
_entry.id   AF-A0A1H2I375-F1
#
_cell.length_a   1.000
_cell.length_b   1.000
_cell.length_c   1.000
_cell.angle_alpha   90.00
_cell.angle_beta   90.00
_cell.angle_gamma   90.00
#
_symmetry.space_group_name_H-M   'P 1'
#
loop_
_entity.id
_entity.type
_entity.pdbx_description
1 polymer ?
#
loop_
_entity_poly.entity_id
_entity_poly.type
_entity_poly.pdbx_seq_one_letter_code
_entity_poly.pdbx_strand_id
1 'polypeptide(L)'
;MSGGRRNRVAADVGTAADLAARLANAETRLGTVHSELVELLADIDIAVGTGAGALAFRRGFGPASAESTELLRTAVTRLAEHRTVLTRGVESLAEADADAAAAFESGDTQ
;
A
#
# COMPACT_ATOMS: atom_id res chain seq x y z
N MET A 1 -36.46 31.78 -3.09
CA MET A 1 -35.06 31.78 -3.53
C MET A 1 -34.40 30.50 -3.06
N SER A 2 -34.49 29.43 -3.87
CA SER A 2 -33.87 28.13 -3.56
C SER A 2 -32.41 28.14 -3.99
N GLY A 3 -31.55 28.70 -3.14
CA GLY A 3 -30.11 28.48 -3.21
C GLY A 3 -29.78 27.14 -2.57
N GLY A 4 -30.06 26.04 -3.29
CA GLY A 4 -29.64 24.70 -2.89
C GLY A 4 -28.14 24.72 -2.65
N ARG A 5 -27.74 24.66 -1.38
CA ARG A 5 -26.33 24.60 -0.98
C ARG A 5 -25.79 23.27 -1.48
N ARG A 6 -25.27 23.32 -2.70
CA ARG A 6 -24.07 22.65 -3.21
C ARG A 6 -23.49 21.67 -2.20
N ASN A 7 -24.04 20.46 -2.18
CA ASN A 7 -23.28 19.32 -1.72
C ASN A 7 -22.34 18.95 -2.88
N ARG A 8 -21.44 19.87 -3.27
CA ARG A 8 -20.24 19.45 -3.99
C ARG A 8 -19.58 18.52 -2.99
N VAL A 9 -19.48 17.25 -3.34
CA VAL A 9 -18.50 16.40 -2.70
C VAL A 9 -17.18 17.08 -3.04
N ALA A 10 -16.70 17.98 -2.17
CA ALA A 10 -15.37 18.56 -2.23
C ALA A 10 -14.39 17.48 -1.83
N ALA A 11 -14.44 16.39 -2.59
CA ALA A 11 -13.44 15.39 -2.66
C ALA A 11 -12.14 16.08 -3.00
N ASP A 12 -11.26 16.20 -2.03
CA ASP A 12 -9.91 16.62 -2.32
C ASP A 12 -9.18 15.46 -3.01
N VAL A 13 -9.49 15.28 -4.30
CA VAL A 13 -8.87 14.31 -5.20
C VAL A 13 -7.34 14.48 -5.19
N GLY A 14 -6.86 15.72 -5.02
CA GLY A 14 -5.44 16.03 -4.85
C GLY A 14 -4.85 15.42 -3.58
N THR A 15 -5.49 15.63 -2.43
CA THR A 15 -5.08 14.99 -1.16
C THR A 15 -5.14 13.47 -1.25
N ALA A 16 -6.18 12.92 -1.89
CA ALA A 16 -6.30 11.47 -2.00
C ALA A 16 -5.25 10.85 -2.94
N ALA A 17 -4.88 11.55 -4.02
CA ALA A 17 -3.76 11.18 -4.88
C ALA A 17 -2.41 11.27 -4.16
N ASP A 18 -2.18 12.30 -3.33
CA ASP A 18 -0.98 12.41 -2.48
C ASP A 18 -0.88 11.23 -1.50
N LEU A 19 -1.98 10.88 -0.83
CA LEU A 19 -2.01 9.73 0.08
C LEU A 19 -1.72 8.42 -0.65
N ALA A 20 -2.25 8.23 -1.86
CA ALA A 20 -1.96 7.05 -2.69
C ALA A 20 -0.49 6.97 -3.09
N ALA A 21 0.12 8.11 -3.47
CA ALA A 21 1.54 8.19 -3.80
C ALA A 21 2.44 7.90 -2.58
N ARG A 22 2.10 8.44 -1.41
CA ARG A 22 2.81 8.17 -0.15
C ARG A 22 2.71 6.71 0.25
N LEU A 23 1.57 6.07 0.02
CA LEU A 23 1.36 4.66 0.28
C LEU A 23 2.19 3.78 -0.67
N ALA A 24 2.26 4.13 -1.97
CA ALA A 24 3.12 3.46 -2.94
C ALA A 24 4.61 3.57 -2.58
N ASN A 25 5.04 4.73 -2.06
CA ASN A 25 6.40 4.91 -1.57
C ASN A 25 6.70 4.01 -0.35
N ALA A 26 5.78 3.94 0.60
CA ALA A 26 5.92 3.08 1.77
C ALA A 26 5.97 1.58 1.39
N GLU A 27 5.11 1.14 0.45
CA GLU A 27 5.12 -0.20 -0.12
C GLU A 27 6.49 -0.54 -0.72
N THR A 28 7.03 0.36 -1.54
CA THR A 28 8.35 0.19 -2.18
C THR A 28 9.46 0.04 -1.14
N ARG A 29 9.49 0.93 -0.13
CA ARG A 29 10.52 0.90 0.92
C ARG A 29 10.47 -0.37 1.75
N LEU A 30 9.27 -0.86 2.08
CA LEU A 30 9.11 -2.13 2.80
C LEU A 30 9.49 -3.33 1.93
N GLY A 31 9.21 -3.27 0.63
CA GLY A 31 9.70 -4.25 -0.34
C GLY A 31 11.23 -4.34 -0.35
N THR A 32 11.92 -3.20 -0.40
CA THR A 32 13.38 -3.12 -0.31
C THR A 32 13.90 -3.73 1.01
N VAL A 33 13.33 -3.34 2.15
CA VAL A 33 13.74 -3.88 3.46
C VAL A 33 13.52 -5.40 3.53
N HIS A 34 12.43 -5.91 2.96
CA HIS A 34 12.18 -7.34 2.89
C HIS A 34 13.23 -8.07 2.05
N SER A 35 13.58 -7.54 0.87
CA SER A 35 14.66 -8.10 0.03
C SER A 35 16.01 -8.10 0.74
N GLU A 36 16.39 -6.98 1.37
CA GLU A 36 17.65 -6.86 2.13
C GLU A 36 17.70 -7.85 3.30
N LEU A 37 16.58 -8.07 4.00
CA LEU A 37 16.50 -9.07 5.06
C LEU A 37 16.69 -10.49 4.51
N VAL A 38 16.04 -10.83 3.41
CA VAL A 38 16.16 -12.17 2.80
C VAL A 38 17.60 -12.44 2.35
N GLU A 39 18.26 -11.45 1.74
CA GLU A 39 19.67 -11.54 1.35
C GLU A 39 20.57 -11.74 2.58
N LEU A 40 20.40 -10.92 3.62
CA LEU A 40 21.18 -11.05 4.86
C LEU A 40 20.98 -12.42 5.53
N LEU A 41 19.76 -12.96 5.53
CA LEU A 41 19.47 -14.27 6.07
C LEU A 41 20.15 -15.39 5.26
N ALA A 42 20.24 -15.24 3.94
CA ALA A 42 20.98 -16.17 3.08
C ALA A 42 22.50 -16.10 3.36
N ASP A 43 23.05 -14.90 3.52
CA ASP A 43 24.46 -14.71 3.87
C ASP A 43 24.80 -15.32 5.23
N ILE A 44 23.91 -15.16 6.22
CA ILE A 44 24.05 -15.81 7.53
C ILE A 44 24.06 -17.34 7.37
N ASP A 45 23.16 -17.91 6.57
CA ASP A 45 23.12 -19.37 6.37
C ASP A 45 24.40 -19.90 5.72
N ILE A 46 24.93 -19.17 4.74
CA ILE A 46 26.22 -19.47 4.09
C ILE A 46 27.36 -19.40 5.12
N ALA A 47 27.42 -18.35 5.92
CA ALA A 47 28.46 -18.15 6.92
C ALA A 47 28.44 -19.20 8.04
N VAL A 48 27.27 -19.67 8.43
CA VAL A 48 27.08 -20.71 9.46
C VAL A 48 27.61 -22.07 8.98
N GLY A 49 27.58 -22.34 7.68
CA GLY A 49 28.15 -23.54 7.09
C GLY A 49 27.34 -24.81 7.38
N THR A 50 28.02 -25.91 7.71
CA THR A 50 27.40 -27.24 7.84
C THR A 50 27.83 -27.97 9.12
N GLY A 51 27.10 -29.03 9.49
CA GLY A 51 27.38 -29.87 10.65
C GLY A 51 26.42 -29.65 11.83
N ALA A 52 26.72 -30.28 12.96
CA ALA A 52 25.83 -30.29 14.13
C ALA A 52 25.61 -28.90 14.75
N GLY A 53 26.66 -28.06 14.79
CA GLY A 53 26.55 -26.67 15.27
C GLY A 53 25.68 -25.80 14.36
N ALA A 54 25.83 -25.93 13.04
CA ALA A 54 24.98 -25.26 12.05
C ALA A 54 23.51 -25.68 12.16
N LEU A 55 23.25 -26.97 12.37
CA LEU A 55 21.90 -27.50 12.63
C LEU A 55 21.29 -26.92 13.91
N ALA A 56 22.05 -26.82 14.99
CA ALA A 56 21.59 -26.23 16.24
C ALA A 56 21.28 -24.73 16.06
N PHE A 57 22.14 -23.99 15.36
CA PHE A 57 21.91 -22.59 15.01
C PHE A 57 20.61 -22.42 14.21
N ARG A 58 20.43 -23.17 13.12
CA ARG A 58 19.22 -23.10 12.28
C ARG A 58 17.94 -23.42 13.05
N ARG A 59 17.99 -24.36 13.99
CA ARG A 59 16.83 -24.69 14.85
C ARG A 59 16.45 -23.55 15.79
N GLY A 60 17.43 -22.83 16.32
CA GLY A 60 17.18 -21.68 17.22
C GLY A 60 16.83 -20.40 16.47
N PHE A 61 17.51 -20.13 15.36
CA PHE A 61 17.40 -18.88 14.60
C PHE A 61 16.29 -18.91 13.53
N GLY A 62 16.11 -20.07 12.88
CA GLY A 62 15.18 -20.27 11.77
C GLY A 62 13.75 -19.78 12.04
N PRO A 63 13.12 -20.11 13.19
CA PRO A 63 11.77 -19.66 13.49
C PRO A 63 11.63 -18.13 13.53
N ALA A 64 12.55 -17.44 14.20
CA ALA A 64 12.51 -15.98 14.31
C ALA A 64 12.77 -15.29 12.96
N SER A 65 13.67 -15.83 12.15
CA SER A 65 13.90 -15.33 10.79
C SER A 65 12.68 -15.53 9.89
N ALA A 66 12.03 -16.70 9.95
CA ALA A 66 10.83 -16.99 9.16
C ALA A 66 9.67 -16.08 9.56
N GLU A 67 9.44 -15.90 10.87
CA GLU A 67 8.41 -15.00 11.39
C GLU A 67 8.65 -13.56 10.93
N SER A 68 9.89 -13.06 11.01
CA SER A 68 10.23 -11.70 10.57
C SER A 68 9.97 -11.49 9.08
N THR A 69 10.36 -12.44 8.23
CA THR A 69 10.08 -12.38 6.79
C THR A 69 8.59 -12.41 6.49
N GLU A 70 7.83 -13.25 7.20
CA GLU A 70 6.39 -13.39 7.01
C GLU A 70 5.60 -12.14 7.44
N LEU A 71 6.02 -11.50 8.54
CA LEU A 71 5.44 -10.24 9.00
C LEU A 71 5.65 -9.12 7.98
N LEU A 72 6.86 -9.00 7.43
CA LEU A 72 7.15 -8.00 6.40
C LEU A 72 6.37 -8.28 5.11
N ARG A 73 6.33 -9.53 4.65
CA ARG A 73 5.54 -9.95 3.48
C ARG A 73 4.05 -9.62 3.64
N THR A 74 3.50 -9.90 4.82
CA THR A 74 2.11 -9.57 5.17
C THR A 74 1.87 -8.06 5.18
N ALA A 75 2.79 -7.28 5.76
CA ALA A 75 2.68 -5.82 5.78
C ALA A 75 2.68 -5.22 4.37
N VAL A 76 3.60 -5.66 3.50
CA VAL A 76 3.65 -5.23 2.09
C VAL A 76 2.35 -5.58 1.36
N THR A 77 1.83 -6.79 1.55
CA THR A 77 0.60 -7.25 0.90
C THR A 77 -0.60 -6.38 1.32
N ARG A 78 -0.75 -6.12 2.63
CA ARG A 78 -1.84 -5.27 3.14
C ARG A 78 -1.75 -3.84 2.65
N LEU A 79 -0.55 -3.27 2.54
CA LEU A 79 -0.37 -1.92 1.99
C LEU A 79 -0.75 -1.84 0.51
N ALA A 80 -0.39 -2.86 -0.28
CA ALA A 80 -0.79 -2.95 -1.69
C ALA A 80 -2.32 -3.06 -1.85
N GLU A 81 -2.98 -3.84 -0.99
CA GLU A 81 -4.45 -3.91 -0.93
C GLU A 81 -5.07 -2.55 -0.59
N HIS A 82 -4.55 -1.87 0.43
CA HIS A 82 -5.05 -0.54 0.83
C HIS A 82 -4.85 0.48 -0.28
N ARG A 83 -3.72 0.44 -0.99
CA ARG A 83 -3.45 1.30 -2.15
C ARG A 83 -4.45 1.06 -3.27
N THR A 84 -4.77 -0.20 -3.54
CA THR A 84 -5.76 -0.57 -4.56
C THR A 84 -7.14 -0.02 -4.20
N VAL A 85 -7.58 -0.17 -2.95
CA VAL A 85 -8.87 0.36 -2.48
C VAL A 85 -8.89 1.89 -2.55
N LEU A 86 -7.83 2.56 -2.10
CA LEU A 86 -7.73 4.02 -2.15
C LEU A 86 -7.78 4.53 -3.58
N THR A 87 -7.00 3.93 -4.50
CA THR A 87 -6.95 4.34 -5.91
C THR A 87 -8.33 4.24 -6.56
N ARG A 88 -9.02 3.10 -6.37
CA ARG A 88 -10.39 2.91 -6.88
C ARG A 88 -11.38 3.91 -6.28
N GLY A 89 -11.22 4.23 -4.99
CA GLY A 89 -12.03 5.24 -4.31
C GLY A 89 -11.83 6.63 -4.91
N VAL A 90 -10.60 7.00 -5.27
CA VAL A 90 -10.27 8.27 -5.93
C VAL A 90 -10.85 8.34 -7.34
N GLU A 91 -10.71 7.27 -8.12
CA GLU A 91 -11.26 7.18 -9.47
C GLU A 91 -12.78 7.34 -9.48
N SER A 92 -13.48 6.59 -8.62
CA SER A 92 -14.95 6.67 -8.49
C SER A 92 -15.42 8.07 -8.07
N LEU A 93 -14.63 8.75 -7.24
CA LEU A 93 -14.94 10.09 -6.75
C LEU A 93 -14.74 11.16 -7.83
N ALA A 94 -13.72 11.00 -8.67
CA ALA A 94 -13.49 11.85 -9.83
C ALA A 94 -14.58 11.66 -10.91
N GLU A 95 -15.03 10.42 -11.14
CA GLU A 95 -16.16 10.12 -12.03
C GLU A 95 -17.45 10.80 -11.54
N ALA A 96 -17.76 10.67 -10.25
CA ALA A 96 -18.95 11.30 -9.67
C ALA A 96 -18.92 12.83 -9.74
N ASP A 97 -17.74 13.46 -9.59
CA ASP A 97 -17.59 14.92 -9.75
C ASP A 97 -17.79 15.35 -11.21
N ALA A 98 -17.27 14.59 -12.17
CA ALA A 98 -17.46 14.85 -13.59
C ALA A 98 -18.93 14.72 -14.01
N ASP A 99 -19.63 13.68 -13.56
CA ASP A 99 -21.06 13.49 -13.81
C ASP A 99 -21.90 14.64 -13.22
N ALA A 100 -21.58 15.07 -11.99
CA ALA A 100 -22.24 16.19 -11.36
C ALA A 100 -22.01 17.49 -12.14
N ALA A 101 -20.78 17.76 -12.58
CA ALA A 101 -20.46 18.94 -13.39
C ALA A 101 -21.23 18.97 -14.71
N ALA A 102 -21.27 17.85 -15.44
CA ALA A 102 -22.02 17.72 -16.69
C ALA A 102 -23.53 17.94 -16.50
N ALA A 103 -24.11 17.44 -15.40
CA ALA A 103 -25.51 17.65 -15.08
C ALA A 103 -25.86 19.13 -14.80
N PHE A 104 -24.94 19.89 -14.20
CA PHE A 104 -25.12 21.34 -14.00
C PHE A 104 -25.07 22.11 -15.32
N GLU A 105 -24.13 21.80 -16.21
CA GLU A 105 -24.02 22.44 -17.54
C GLU A 105 -25.26 22.18 -18.40
N SER A 106 -25.85 20.99 -18.26
CA SER A 106 -27.08 20.58 -18.97
C SER A 106 -28.36 21.20 -18.40
N GLY A 107 -28.35 21.64 -17.14
CA GLY A 107 -29.51 22.21 -16.44
C GLY A 107 -29.64 23.73 -16.59
N ASP A 108 -28.56 24.44 -16.90
CA ASP A 108 -28.54 25.90 -17.14
C ASP A 108 -28.92 26.30 -18.58
N THR A 109 -29.28 25.33 -19.44
CA THR A 109 -29.67 25.57 -20.85
C THR A 109 -31.19 25.55 -21.11
N GLN A 110 -32.03 25.58 -20.07
CA GLN A 110 -33.50 25.59 -20.21
C GLN A 110 -34.19 26.82 -19.61
#